data_AF-A0A496XQ30-F1
#
_entry.id   AF-A0A496XQ30-F1
#
_cell.length_a   1.000
_cell.length_b   1.000
_cell.length_c   1.000
_cell.angle_alpha   90.00
_cell.angle_beta   90.00
_cell.angle_gamma   90.00
#
_symmetry.space_group_name_H-M   'P 1'
#
loop_
_entity.id
_entity.type
_entity.pdbx_description
1 polymer ?
#
loop_
_entity_poly.entity_id
_entity_poly.type
_entity_poly.pdbx_seq_one_letter_code
_entity_poly.pdbx_strand_id
1 'polypeptide(L)'
;MLDLSNLKGNLLKNLLSDINSVDIQSAPTYLCFKYDLPPVNIHGLLNFIHGSPICYFKNKIGDEEFLALGKINDFGHQDLKILGDVLKENPKIKVFGGLRFNATNDVSEEWQAFGKKTLFIPIVEWSREKEKYYLKINLSKEILKNEEKKASFIFNLEEYLGLETTGPSFLSARSLKYNTQLNTPEKNTWNESIDFCLKSFDDSILKKIVLARKKVYLQVKGPSPIQLFSEISAETNSSYAFYLQMDPDNAFISTSPERLFHIEGNVLTIDSIAGTRPRGADTDEDYKQERELKTSKKDILEHRIVSQEIHNNLMRFCHSIKTLCNEKVLKLNHVQHLHTVFQGILEEDFNLDEILNGLHPTPAVGGSPKNLAMKLIDSLEKFDRGLYASPIGYLSYNKSEIAVGIRSALYNNSNLHVFGGAGIVPGSEGPKEWIETQSKMKNFII
;
A
#
# COMPACT_ATOMS: atom_id res chain seq x y z
N MET A 1 10.61 -7.43 -28.87
CA MET A 1 9.19 -7.39 -28.48
C MET A 1 8.83 -8.80 -28.09
N LEU A 2 8.36 -9.06 -26.86
CA LEU A 2 7.93 -10.40 -26.47
C LEU A 2 6.78 -10.81 -27.40
N ASP A 3 6.89 -11.95 -28.07
CA ASP A 3 5.75 -12.55 -28.74
C ASP A 3 4.90 -13.27 -27.67
N LEU A 4 3.89 -12.56 -27.19
CA LEU A 4 3.04 -12.98 -26.08
C LEU A 4 2.21 -14.22 -26.41
N SER A 5 1.85 -14.41 -27.70
CA SER A 5 1.11 -15.59 -28.16
C SER A 5 1.98 -16.84 -28.10
N ASN A 6 3.22 -16.75 -28.59
CA ASN A 6 4.20 -17.83 -28.48
C ASN A 6 4.62 -18.09 -27.02
N LEU A 7 4.68 -17.05 -26.17
CA LEU A 7 4.91 -17.20 -24.74
C LEU A 7 3.80 -18.03 -24.08
N LYS A 8 2.52 -17.67 -24.31
CA LYS A 8 1.35 -18.37 -23.73
C LYS A 8 1.35 -19.85 -24.06
N GLY A 9 1.50 -20.22 -25.33
CA GLY A 9 1.46 -21.63 -25.76
C GLY A 9 2.59 -22.47 -25.15
N ASN A 10 3.82 -21.95 -25.14
CA ASN A 10 4.96 -22.63 -24.53
C ASN A 10 4.79 -22.75 -23.01
N LEU A 11 4.28 -21.71 -22.36
CA LEU A 11 4.06 -21.69 -20.92
C LEU A 11 3.03 -22.74 -20.48
N LEU A 12 1.89 -22.83 -21.17
CA LEU A 12 0.86 -23.82 -20.86
C LEU A 12 1.38 -25.25 -21.04
N LYS A 13 2.16 -25.50 -22.10
CA LYS A 13 2.79 -26.81 -22.33
C LYS A 13 3.78 -27.17 -21.21
N ASN A 14 4.65 -26.24 -20.82
CA ASN A 14 5.62 -26.46 -19.75
C ASN A 14 4.90 -26.66 -18.40
N LEU A 15 3.89 -25.85 -18.10
CA LEU A 15 3.09 -25.97 -16.90
C LEU A 15 2.39 -27.32 -16.77
N LEU A 16 1.83 -27.85 -17.86
CA LEU A 16 1.22 -29.19 -17.86
C LEU A 16 2.26 -30.27 -17.56
N SER A 17 3.46 -30.16 -18.13
CA SER A 17 4.58 -31.07 -17.82
C SER A 17 4.97 -30.99 -16.35
N ASP A 18 5.15 -29.77 -15.82
CA ASP A 18 5.56 -29.55 -14.44
C ASP A 18 4.50 -30.04 -13.45
N ILE A 19 3.22 -29.75 -13.69
CA ILE A 19 2.10 -30.25 -12.88
C ILE A 19 2.07 -31.76 -12.83
N ASN A 20 2.28 -32.45 -13.96
CA ASN A 20 2.26 -33.90 -14.01
C ASN A 20 3.48 -34.55 -13.34
N SER A 21 4.54 -33.78 -13.08
CA SER A 21 5.72 -34.24 -12.34
C SER A 21 5.62 -34.07 -10.82
N VAL A 22 4.58 -33.39 -10.33
CA VAL A 22 4.40 -33.13 -8.89
C VAL A 22 4.05 -34.42 -8.15
N ASP A 23 4.85 -34.79 -7.15
CA ASP A 23 4.44 -35.73 -6.13
C ASP A 23 3.47 -35.06 -5.15
N ILE A 24 2.18 -35.37 -5.33
CA ILE A 24 1.09 -34.76 -4.56
C ILE A 24 1.19 -35.08 -3.05
N GLN A 25 1.80 -36.21 -2.66
CA GLN A 25 1.85 -36.61 -1.25
C GLN A 25 2.82 -35.74 -0.44
N SER A 26 3.92 -35.31 -1.06
CA SER A 26 4.93 -34.46 -0.43
C SER A 26 4.78 -32.97 -0.77
N ALA A 27 3.86 -32.62 -1.67
CA ALA A 27 3.62 -31.24 -2.09
C ALA A 27 3.04 -30.35 -0.97
N PRO A 28 3.51 -29.09 -0.87
CA PRO A 28 2.92 -28.11 0.04
C PRO A 28 1.50 -27.72 -0.41
N THR A 29 0.71 -27.12 0.47
CA THR A 29 -0.70 -26.78 0.19
C THR A 29 -0.89 -25.89 -1.04
N TYR A 30 0.05 -24.97 -1.30
CA TYR A 30 0.11 -24.13 -2.49
C TYR A 30 1.43 -24.33 -3.23
N LEU A 31 1.32 -24.55 -4.53
CA LEU A 31 2.44 -24.72 -5.44
C LEU A 31 2.70 -23.41 -6.19
N CYS A 32 3.96 -23.16 -6.53
CA CYS A 32 4.40 -22.01 -7.31
C CYS A 32 5.36 -22.50 -8.40
N PHE A 33 4.93 -22.40 -9.66
CA PHE A 33 5.73 -22.70 -10.84
C PHE A 33 6.31 -21.40 -11.38
N LYS A 34 7.64 -21.32 -11.49
CA LYS A 34 8.36 -20.10 -11.85
C LYS A 34 9.06 -20.29 -13.20
N TYR A 35 8.80 -19.38 -14.13
CA TYR A 35 9.37 -19.36 -15.47
C TYR A 35 10.16 -18.08 -15.69
N ASP A 36 11.38 -18.19 -16.21
CA ASP A 36 12.18 -17.04 -16.59
C ASP A 36 11.56 -16.34 -17.81
N LEU A 37 11.56 -15.00 -17.77
CA LEU A 37 11.10 -14.16 -18.86
C LEU A 37 12.23 -13.29 -19.40
N PRO A 38 12.19 -12.93 -20.70
CA PRO A 38 12.94 -11.79 -21.18
C PRO A 38 12.47 -10.49 -20.49
N PRO A 39 13.25 -9.40 -20.57
CA PRO A 39 12.80 -8.10 -20.07
C PRO A 39 11.45 -7.68 -20.64
N VAL A 40 10.53 -7.29 -19.75
CA VAL A 40 9.16 -6.90 -20.08
C VAL A 40 8.73 -5.67 -19.27
N ASN A 41 7.92 -4.79 -19.86
CA ASN A 41 7.35 -3.65 -19.15
C ASN A 41 6.12 -4.08 -18.33
N ILE A 42 6.31 -4.49 -17.08
CA ILE A 42 5.23 -5.00 -16.21
C ILE A 42 4.17 -3.91 -15.95
N HIS A 43 4.59 -2.68 -15.65
CA HIS A 43 3.67 -1.55 -15.50
C HIS A 43 2.80 -1.34 -16.75
N GLY A 44 3.40 -1.42 -17.93
CA GLY A 44 2.69 -1.29 -19.20
C GLY A 44 1.62 -2.37 -19.42
N LEU A 45 1.84 -3.60 -18.92
CA LEU A 45 0.89 -4.71 -19.03
C LEU A 45 -0.46 -4.41 -18.38
N LEU A 46 -0.52 -3.52 -17.37
CA LEU A 46 -1.78 -3.14 -16.72
C LEU A 46 -2.87 -2.71 -17.69
N ASN A 47 -2.49 -2.10 -18.83
CA ASN A 47 -3.45 -1.63 -19.83
C ASN A 47 -3.97 -2.75 -20.77
N PHE A 48 -3.47 -3.98 -20.65
CA PHE A 48 -3.77 -5.08 -21.57
C PHE A 48 -4.24 -6.35 -20.87
N ILE A 49 -4.15 -6.42 -19.55
CA ILE A 49 -4.53 -7.59 -18.76
C ILE A 49 -6.04 -7.62 -18.47
N HIS A 50 -6.55 -8.83 -18.26
CA HIS A 50 -7.91 -9.09 -17.81
C HIS A 50 -7.95 -9.77 -16.45
N GLY A 51 -9.17 -9.92 -15.94
CA GLY A 51 -9.45 -10.60 -14.69
C GLY A 51 -9.42 -9.66 -13.49
N SER A 52 -9.87 -10.20 -12.35
CA SER A 52 -9.81 -9.52 -11.07
C SER A 52 -9.72 -10.56 -9.95
N PRO A 53 -9.15 -10.23 -8.78
CA PRO A 53 -8.52 -8.96 -8.46
C PRO A 53 -7.19 -8.75 -9.22
N ILE A 54 -6.77 -7.49 -9.31
CA ILE A 54 -5.46 -7.08 -9.83
C ILE A 54 -4.75 -6.36 -8.70
N CYS A 55 -3.50 -6.76 -8.40
CA CYS A 55 -2.65 -6.01 -7.50
C CYS A 55 -1.30 -5.74 -8.17
N TYR A 56 -0.97 -4.46 -8.34
CA TYR A 56 0.37 -4.03 -8.75
C TYR A 56 1.10 -3.41 -7.56
N PHE A 57 2.37 -3.78 -7.40
CA PHE A 57 3.25 -3.23 -6.38
C PHE A 57 4.62 -3.01 -6.99
N LYS A 58 5.14 -1.78 -6.87
CA LYS A 58 6.53 -1.45 -7.13
C LYS A 58 7.12 -0.82 -5.87
N ASN A 59 8.28 -1.31 -5.44
CA ASN A 59 8.91 -0.79 -4.23
C ASN A 59 9.50 0.61 -4.47
N LYS A 60 9.83 1.29 -3.38
CA LYS A 60 10.29 2.69 -3.40
C LYS A 60 11.58 2.92 -4.21
N ILE A 61 12.47 1.93 -4.22
CA ILE A 61 13.77 2.00 -4.92
C ILE A 61 13.62 1.62 -6.40
N GLY A 62 12.57 0.87 -6.74
CA GLY A 62 12.23 0.46 -8.10
C GLY A 62 13.00 -0.75 -8.59
N ASP A 63 13.66 -1.51 -7.70
CA ASP A 63 14.33 -2.79 -8.02
C ASP A 63 13.41 -4.00 -7.85
N GLU A 64 12.22 -3.83 -7.27
CA GLU A 64 11.18 -4.85 -7.23
C GLU A 64 9.85 -4.32 -7.77
N GLU A 65 9.22 -5.13 -8.61
CA GLU A 65 7.97 -4.81 -9.28
C GLU A 65 7.16 -6.08 -9.52
N PHE A 66 5.89 -6.07 -9.12
CA PHE A 66 5.00 -7.21 -9.16
C PHE A 66 3.65 -6.80 -9.75
N LEU A 67 3.08 -7.69 -10.55
CA LEU A 67 1.69 -7.64 -11.01
C LEU A 67 1.05 -9.00 -10.76
N ALA A 68 0.17 -9.02 -9.76
CA ALA A 68 -0.54 -10.18 -9.23
C ALA A 68 -1.99 -10.19 -9.75
N LEU A 69 -2.40 -11.28 -10.40
CA LEU A 69 -3.67 -11.42 -11.10
C LEU A 69 -4.47 -12.63 -10.60
N GLY A 70 -5.77 -12.42 -10.40
CA GLY A 70 -6.70 -13.44 -9.92
C GLY A 70 -6.40 -13.86 -8.48
N LYS A 71 -7.20 -14.76 -7.91
CA LYS A 71 -6.97 -15.29 -6.56
C LYS A 71 -7.25 -16.79 -6.46
N ILE A 72 -6.37 -17.51 -5.78
CA ILE A 72 -6.56 -18.94 -5.43
C ILE A 72 -7.18 -19.06 -4.04
N ASN A 73 -6.78 -18.17 -3.13
CA ASN A 73 -7.28 -18.08 -1.78
C ASN A 73 -7.39 -16.62 -1.36
N ASP A 74 -8.33 -16.34 -0.47
CA ASP A 74 -8.59 -15.01 0.09
C ASP A 74 -8.57 -15.10 1.62
N PHE A 75 -7.72 -14.29 2.24
CA PHE A 75 -7.58 -14.21 3.70
C PHE A 75 -8.49 -13.11 4.31
N GLY A 76 -9.44 -12.58 3.53
CA GLY A 76 -10.34 -11.51 3.93
C GLY A 76 -11.09 -11.75 5.24
N HIS A 77 -11.47 -13.00 5.50
CA HIS A 77 -12.22 -13.42 6.70
C HIS A 77 -11.40 -14.29 7.68
N GLN A 78 -10.19 -14.70 7.31
CA GLN A 78 -9.37 -15.61 8.11
C GLN A 78 -8.51 -14.87 9.12
N ASP A 79 -8.16 -15.48 10.25
CA ASP A 79 -7.21 -14.88 11.19
C ASP A 79 -5.85 -14.63 10.50
N LEU A 80 -5.20 -13.51 10.80
CA LEU A 80 -3.86 -13.22 10.27
C LEU A 80 -2.82 -14.23 10.75
N LYS A 81 -3.08 -14.92 11.87
CA LYS A 81 -2.23 -16.04 12.31
C LYS A 81 -2.17 -17.16 11.27
N ILE A 82 -3.29 -17.48 10.62
CA ILE A 82 -3.37 -18.51 9.57
C ILE A 82 -2.46 -18.13 8.40
N LEU A 83 -2.37 -16.84 8.07
CA LEU A 83 -1.50 -16.36 7.02
C LEU A 83 -0.01 -16.63 7.32
N GLY A 84 0.44 -16.44 8.56
CA GLY A 84 1.81 -16.75 8.97
C GLY A 84 2.16 -18.23 8.75
N ASP A 85 1.26 -19.13 9.17
CA ASP A 85 1.42 -20.57 8.99
C ASP A 85 1.44 -20.96 7.50
N VAL A 86 0.54 -20.40 6.71
CA VAL A 86 0.49 -20.63 5.25
C VAL A 86 1.78 -20.16 4.58
N LEU A 87 2.30 -18.98 4.91
CA LEU A 87 3.56 -18.51 4.34
C LEU A 87 4.73 -19.43 4.71
N LYS A 88 4.79 -19.90 5.96
CA LYS A 88 5.83 -20.82 6.45
C LYS A 88 5.79 -22.18 5.74
N GLU A 89 4.61 -22.76 5.53
CA GLU A 89 4.44 -24.01 4.77
C GLU A 89 4.77 -23.82 3.27
N ASN A 90 4.58 -22.61 2.75
CA ASN A 90 4.66 -22.32 1.32
C ASN A 90 5.67 -21.19 1.03
N PRO A 91 6.99 -21.40 1.21
CA PRO A 91 7.99 -20.32 1.18
C PRO A 91 8.20 -19.66 -0.19
N LYS A 92 7.60 -20.21 -1.25
CA LYS A 92 7.68 -19.68 -2.63
C LYS A 92 6.53 -18.76 -3.02
N ILE A 93 5.41 -18.77 -2.28
CA ILE A 93 4.27 -17.92 -2.60
C ILE A 93 4.43 -16.52 -1.99
N LYS A 94 3.75 -15.55 -2.59
CA LYS A 94 3.52 -14.23 -2.03
C LYS A 94 2.03 -14.01 -1.86
N VAL A 95 1.67 -13.24 -0.84
CA VAL A 95 0.31 -12.77 -0.59
C VAL A 95 0.28 -11.27 -0.78
N PHE A 96 -0.61 -10.77 -1.63
CA PHE A 96 -0.70 -9.37 -2.01
C PHE A 96 -1.97 -8.71 -1.49
N GLY A 97 -1.90 -7.40 -1.27
CA GLY A 97 -3.07 -6.55 -1.03
C GLY A 97 -2.87 -5.60 0.15
N GLY A 98 -3.86 -5.48 1.02
CA GLY A 98 -3.83 -4.57 2.15
C GLY A 98 -4.81 -4.90 3.27
N LEU A 99 -4.55 -4.28 4.42
CA LEU A 99 -5.41 -4.33 5.61
C LEU A 99 -6.10 -2.98 5.77
N ARG A 100 -7.30 -2.95 6.35
CA ARG A 100 -7.97 -1.68 6.65
C ARG A 100 -7.31 -0.92 7.79
N PHE A 101 -7.46 0.39 7.78
CA PHE A 101 -6.96 1.29 8.80
C PHE A 101 -7.48 0.89 10.19
N ASN A 102 -8.81 0.73 10.27
CA ASN A 102 -9.50 0.22 11.43
C ASN A 102 -10.29 -1.04 11.04
N ALA A 103 -9.80 -2.20 11.49
CA ALA A 103 -10.40 -3.49 11.16
C ALA A 103 -11.63 -3.84 12.03
N THR A 104 -11.87 -3.13 13.14
CA THR A 104 -12.99 -3.41 14.04
C THR A 104 -14.29 -2.74 13.61
N ASN A 105 -14.19 -1.63 12.89
CA ASN A 105 -15.36 -0.87 12.44
C ASN A 105 -16.07 -1.57 11.28
N ASP A 106 -17.35 -1.21 11.10
CA ASP A 106 -18.13 -1.62 9.94
C ASP A 106 -17.53 -1.06 8.64
N VAL A 107 -17.72 -1.80 7.56
CA VAL A 107 -17.26 -1.41 6.23
C VAL A 107 -18.28 -0.43 5.64
N SER A 108 -17.86 0.78 5.28
CA SER A 108 -18.77 1.73 4.64
C SER A 108 -19.06 1.34 3.19
N GLU A 109 -20.09 1.92 2.60
CA GLU A 109 -20.59 1.58 1.25
C GLU A 109 -19.49 1.63 0.18
N GLU A 110 -18.65 2.67 0.18
CA GLU A 110 -17.59 2.83 -0.83
C GLU A 110 -16.45 1.80 -0.71
N TRP A 111 -16.33 1.11 0.44
CA TRP A 111 -15.28 0.13 0.70
C TRP A 111 -15.76 -1.33 0.66
N GLN A 112 -17.05 -1.58 0.36
CA GLN A 112 -17.64 -2.92 0.39
C GLN A 112 -16.87 -3.94 -0.47
N ALA A 113 -16.42 -3.54 -1.66
CA ALA A 113 -15.67 -4.40 -2.57
C ALA A 113 -14.33 -4.91 -1.98
N PHE A 114 -13.74 -4.17 -1.05
CA PHE A 114 -12.47 -4.53 -0.39
C PHE A 114 -12.68 -5.34 0.89
N GLY A 115 -13.88 -5.31 1.48
CA GLY A 115 -14.19 -6.00 2.73
C GLY A 115 -13.29 -5.55 3.88
N LYS A 116 -13.12 -6.38 4.92
CA LYS A 116 -12.31 -6.04 6.11
C LYS A 116 -10.80 -6.12 5.87
N LYS A 117 -10.40 -7.05 5.01
CA LYS A 117 -9.01 -7.32 4.62
C LYS A 117 -9.06 -7.78 3.17
N THR A 118 -8.08 -7.36 2.38
CA THR A 118 -7.90 -7.84 1.01
C THR A 118 -6.51 -8.41 0.93
N LEU A 119 -6.36 -9.71 1.16
CA LEU A 119 -5.08 -10.39 1.09
C LEU A 119 -5.28 -11.70 0.34
N PHE A 120 -4.57 -11.89 -0.77
CA PHE A 120 -4.77 -13.07 -1.62
C PHE A 120 -3.48 -13.62 -2.21
N ILE A 121 -3.50 -14.93 -2.49
CA ILE A 121 -2.47 -15.60 -3.29
C ILE A 121 -2.89 -15.48 -4.76
N PRO A 122 -2.09 -14.85 -5.64
CA PRO A 122 -2.49 -14.65 -7.02
C PRO A 122 -2.41 -15.94 -7.83
N ILE A 123 -3.24 -16.07 -8.85
CA ILE A 123 -3.11 -17.16 -9.83
C ILE A 123 -1.86 -16.94 -10.68
N VAL A 124 -1.66 -15.71 -11.18
CA VAL A 124 -0.51 -15.31 -11.99
C VAL A 124 0.23 -14.16 -11.31
N GLU A 125 1.55 -14.26 -11.17
CA GLU A 125 2.42 -13.16 -10.73
C GLU A 125 3.45 -12.89 -11.83
N TRP A 126 3.37 -11.72 -12.47
CA TRP A 126 4.49 -11.15 -13.20
C TRP A 126 5.40 -10.46 -12.20
N SER A 127 6.70 -10.73 -12.28
CA SER A 127 7.65 -10.20 -11.30
C SER A 127 8.95 -9.76 -11.97
N ARG A 128 9.47 -8.63 -11.49
CA ARG A 128 10.84 -8.19 -11.71
C ARG A 128 11.50 -8.06 -10.36
N GLU A 129 12.63 -8.76 -10.20
CA GLU A 129 13.46 -8.72 -9.00
C GLU A 129 14.88 -8.38 -9.48
N LYS A 130 15.32 -7.14 -9.24
CA LYS A 130 16.48 -6.50 -9.86
C LYS A 130 16.34 -6.49 -11.40
N GLU A 131 17.27 -7.14 -12.10
CA GLU A 131 17.30 -7.23 -13.57
C GLU A 131 16.67 -8.53 -14.11
N LYS A 132 16.10 -9.37 -13.24
CA LYS A 132 15.51 -10.66 -13.62
C LYS A 132 14.00 -10.59 -13.64
N TYR A 133 13.40 -11.18 -14.67
CA TYR A 133 11.96 -11.19 -14.89
C TYR A 133 11.44 -12.61 -14.83
N TYR A 134 10.28 -12.78 -14.20
CA TYR A 134 9.65 -14.09 -14.08
C TYR A 134 8.14 -14.00 -14.23
N LEU A 135 7.57 -15.07 -14.79
CA LEU A 135 6.16 -15.38 -14.65
C LEU A 135 6.01 -16.50 -13.63
N LYS A 136 5.15 -16.31 -12.65
CA LYS A 136 4.83 -17.35 -11.66
C LYS A 136 3.36 -17.72 -11.77
N ILE A 137 3.10 -19.02 -11.74
CA ILE A 137 1.74 -19.58 -11.72
C ILE A 137 1.58 -20.31 -10.40
N ASN A 138 0.62 -19.88 -9.59
CA ASN A 138 0.31 -20.55 -8.33
C ASN A 138 -0.95 -21.39 -8.48
N LEU A 139 -1.06 -22.45 -7.68
CA LEU A 139 -2.29 -23.25 -7.56
C LEU A 139 -2.32 -24.04 -6.24
N SER A 140 -3.52 -24.41 -5.79
CA SER A 140 -3.68 -25.30 -4.64
C SER A 140 -3.42 -26.75 -5.03
N LYS A 141 -2.72 -27.53 -4.17
CA LYS A 141 -2.52 -28.97 -4.39
C LYS A 141 -3.81 -29.76 -4.54
N GLU A 142 -4.92 -29.27 -3.96
CA GLU A 142 -6.24 -29.92 -4.09
C GLU A 142 -6.76 -29.95 -5.54
N ILE A 143 -6.31 -29.01 -6.38
CA ILE A 143 -6.63 -28.98 -7.81
C ILE A 143 -5.97 -30.17 -8.52
N LEU A 144 -4.78 -30.60 -8.08
CA LEU A 144 -4.03 -31.68 -8.72
C LEU A 144 -4.59 -33.08 -8.44
N LYS A 145 -5.42 -33.22 -7.40
CA LYS A 145 -6.04 -34.50 -7.00
C LYS A 145 -7.23 -34.91 -7.89
N ASN A 146 -7.71 -34.01 -8.74
CA ASN A 146 -8.91 -34.24 -9.56
C ASN A 146 -8.68 -33.69 -10.98
N GLU A 147 -8.77 -34.57 -11.98
CA GLU A 147 -8.50 -34.20 -13.37
C GLU A 147 -9.48 -33.16 -13.94
N GLU A 148 -10.74 -33.15 -13.50
CA GLU A 148 -11.71 -32.13 -13.92
C GLU A 148 -11.31 -30.76 -13.36
N LYS A 149 -10.95 -30.69 -12.07
CA LYS A 149 -10.46 -29.44 -11.45
C LYS A 149 -9.18 -28.95 -12.12
N LYS A 150 -8.27 -29.87 -12.45
CA LYS A 150 -7.03 -29.56 -13.19
C LYS A 150 -7.35 -28.97 -14.57
N ALA A 151 -8.22 -29.62 -15.34
CA ALA A 151 -8.64 -29.13 -16.65
C ALA A 151 -9.34 -27.75 -16.56
N SER A 152 -10.25 -27.57 -15.60
CA SER A 152 -10.90 -26.27 -15.36
C SER A 152 -9.91 -25.18 -14.96
N PHE A 153 -8.91 -25.49 -14.13
CA PHE A 153 -7.87 -24.54 -13.76
C PHE A 153 -7.06 -24.09 -14.99
N ILE A 154 -6.62 -25.03 -15.82
CA ILE A 154 -5.85 -24.72 -17.03
C ILE A 154 -6.69 -23.90 -18.02
N PHE A 155 -7.96 -24.24 -18.20
CA PHE A 155 -8.88 -23.47 -19.04
C PHE A 155 -9.05 -22.03 -18.54
N ASN A 156 -9.29 -21.83 -17.24
CA ASN A 156 -9.46 -20.50 -16.66
C ASN A 156 -8.15 -19.70 -16.64
N LEU A 157 -7.00 -20.36 -16.56
CA LEU A 157 -5.69 -19.71 -16.60
C LEU A 157 -5.47 -18.96 -17.92
N GLU A 158 -6.07 -19.44 -19.02
CA GLU A 158 -5.96 -18.80 -20.32
C GLU A 158 -6.45 -17.35 -20.35
N GLU A 159 -7.43 -17.01 -19.51
CA GLU A 159 -7.97 -15.65 -19.36
C GLU A 159 -6.90 -14.71 -18.77
N TYR A 160 -6.24 -15.14 -17.70
CA TYR A 160 -5.21 -14.35 -17.01
C TYR A 160 -3.89 -14.25 -17.79
N LEU A 161 -3.65 -15.17 -18.71
CA LEU A 161 -2.53 -15.14 -19.66
C LEU A 161 -2.88 -14.43 -20.98
N GLY A 162 -4.16 -14.12 -21.20
CA GLY A 162 -4.63 -13.36 -22.34
C GLY A 162 -4.28 -11.88 -22.19
N LEU A 163 -3.74 -11.28 -23.25
CA LEU A 163 -3.49 -9.84 -23.33
C LEU A 163 -4.27 -9.27 -24.51
N GLU A 164 -4.92 -8.13 -24.31
CA GLU A 164 -5.61 -7.41 -25.40
C GLU A 164 -4.60 -7.02 -26.48
N THR A 165 -4.95 -7.30 -27.74
CA THR A 165 -4.12 -6.93 -28.90
C THR A 165 -4.30 -5.46 -29.29
N THR A 166 -5.44 -4.88 -28.92
CA THR A 166 -5.75 -3.45 -29.07
C THR A 166 -5.86 -2.86 -27.68
N GLY A 167 -4.83 -2.12 -27.25
CA GLY A 167 -4.90 -1.41 -25.96
C GLY A 167 -6.01 -0.36 -25.93
N PRO A 168 -6.46 0.05 -24.74
CA PRO A 168 -7.51 1.04 -24.59
C PRO A 168 -7.08 2.39 -25.19
N SER A 169 -8.05 3.19 -25.62
CA SER A 169 -7.80 4.58 -25.97
C SER A 169 -7.27 5.31 -24.73
N PHE A 170 -6.04 5.79 -24.80
CA PHE A 170 -5.41 6.47 -23.68
C PHE A 170 -6.04 7.85 -23.47
N LEU A 171 -6.66 8.05 -22.32
CA LEU A 171 -7.18 9.34 -21.88
C LEU A 171 -6.28 9.86 -20.76
N SER A 172 -5.88 11.13 -20.84
CA SER A 172 -5.03 11.71 -19.80
C SER A 172 -5.81 11.89 -18.49
N ALA A 173 -5.15 11.74 -17.33
CA ALA A 173 -5.58 12.20 -16.02
C ALA A 173 -6.06 13.66 -16.03
N ARG A 174 -5.45 14.51 -16.88
CA ARG A 174 -5.87 15.91 -17.08
C ARG A 174 -7.22 16.07 -17.77
N SER A 175 -7.75 15.01 -18.36
CA SER A 175 -9.07 14.99 -19.00
C SER A 175 -10.19 14.60 -18.05
N LEU A 176 -9.87 14.30 -16.77
CA LEU A 176 -10.86 13.93 -15.77
C LEU A 176 -11.87 15.07 -15.57
N LYS A 177 -13.13 14.77 -15.88
CA LYS A 177 -14.28 15.65 -15.66
C LYS A 177 -15.13 15.08 -14.54
N TYR A 178 -15.77 15.95 -13.77
CA TYR A 178 -16.67 15.57 -12.70
C TYR A 178 -17.83 16.56 -12.61
N ASN A 179 -18.94 16.12 -12.03
CA ASN A 179 -20.13 16.97 -11.90
C ASN A 179 -20.10 17.79 -10.60
N THR A 180 -19.73 17.13 -9.49
CA THR A 180 -19.77 17.72 -8.15
C THR A 180 -18.51 17.36 -7.39
N GLN A 181 -18.01 18.30 -6.58
CA GLN A 181 -16.92 18.07 -5.65
C GLN A 181 -17.39 18.34 -4.21
N LEU A 182 -17.18 17.37 -3.32
CA LEU A 182 -17.51 17.46 -1.89
C LEU A 182 -16.25 17.34 -1.04
N ASN A 183 -16.28 17.87 0.18
CA ASN A 183 -15.25 17.64 1.19
C ASN A 183 -15.87 16.94 2.40
N THR A 184 -15.18 15.96 2.95
CA THR A 184 -15.60 15.26 4.18
C THR A 184 -14.41 15.16 5.13
N PRO A 185 -14.44 15.84 6.31
CA PRO A 185 -15.41 16.87 6.69
C PRO A 185 -15.31 18.15 5.82
N GLU A 186 -16.32 19.02 5.95
CA GLU A 186 -16.23 20.40 5.46
C GLU A 186 -15.20 21.21 6.26
N LYS A 187 -14.77 22.35 5.71
CA LYS A 187 -13.69 23.16 6.30
C LYS A 187 -14.00 23.67 7.71
N ASN A 188 -15.25 24.03 7.99
CA ASN A 188 -15.65 24.51 9.32
C ASN A 188 -15.55 23.38 10.36
N THR A 189 -16.16 22.23 10.06
CA THR A 189 -16.07 21.03 10.91
C THR A 189 -14.63 20.54 11.09
N TRP A 190 -13.78 20.66 10.05
CA TRP A 190 -12.34 20.39 10.18
C TRP A 190 -11.67 21.29 11.22
N ASN A 191 -11.93 22.59 11.19
CA ASN A 191 -11.36 23.53 12.17
C ASN A 191 -11.88 23.23 13.58
N GLU A 192 -13.17 22.95 13.73
CA GLU A 192 -13.77 22.57 15.02
C GLU A 192 -13.13 21.30 15.59
N SER A 193 -12.90 20.28 14.75
CA SER A 193 -12.21 19.06 15.16
C SER A 193 -10.77 19.32 15.60
N ILE A 194 -10.06 20.25 14.97
CA ILE A 194 -8.71 20.63 15.38
C ILE A 194 -8.72 21.37 16.71
N ASP A 195 -9.63 22.32 16.89
CA ASP A 195 -9.78 23.05 18.16
C ASP A 195 -10.12 22.10 19.32
N PHE A 196 -10.96 21.08 19.05
CA PHE A 196 -11.24 20.02 20.01
C PHE A 196 -9.99 19.20 20.37
N CYS A 197 -9.20 18.80 19.36
CA CYS A 197 -7.94 18.09 19.58
C CYS A 197 -6.94 18.92 20.40
N LEU A 198 -6.84 20.23 20.11
CA LEU A 198 -5.94 21.13 20.82
C LEU A 198 -6.29 21.23 22.31
N LYS A 199 -7.58 21.38 22.64
CA LYS A 199 -8.05 21.34 24.04
C LYS A 199 -7.78 19.99 24.71
N SER A 200 -7.91 18.90 23.95
CA SER A 200 -7.69 17.55 24.46
C SER A 200 -6.23 17.25 24.84
N PHE A 201 -5.26 18.01 24.33
CA PHE A 201 -3.85 17.86 24.73
C PHE A 201 -3.59 18.35 26.15
N ASP A 202 -4.30 19.38 26.62
CA ASP A 202 -4.07 19.97 27.94
C ASP A 202 -4.52 19.04 29.07
N ASP A 203 -5.59 18.28 28.84
CA ASP A 203 -6.27 17.43 29.84
C ASP A 203 -5.98 15.93 29.68
N SER A 204 -5.06 15.53 28.79
CA SER A 204 -4.80 14.12 28.52
C SER A 204 -3.32 13.80 28.24
N ILE A 205 -2.99 12.50 28.25
CA ILE A 205 -1.67 12.00 27.85
C ILE A 205 -1.48 11.95 26.32
N LEU A 206 -2.45 12.43 25.53
CA LEU A 206 -2.34 12.51 24.08
C LEU A 206 -1.16 13.43 23.71
N LYS A 207 -0.30 12.96 22.81
CA LYS A 207 0.86 13.73 22.33
C LYS A 207 0.69 14.19 20.89
N LYS A 208 0.01 13.35 20.09
CA LYS A 208 -0.22 13.56 18.66
C LYS A 208 -1.48 12.81 18.22
N ILE A 209 -2.24 13.40 17.32
CA ILE A 209 -3.33 12.72 16.60
C ILE A 209 -3.26 13.11 15.14
N VAL A 210 -3.54 12.17 14.24
CA VAL A 210 -3.57 12.47 12.80
C VAL A 210 -5.01 12.42 12.35
N LEU A 211 -5.56 13.58 11.95
CA LEU A 211 -6.90 13.66 11.38
C LEU A 211 -6.83 13.62 9.87
N ALA A 212 -7.78 12.92 9.27
CA ALA A 212 -7.94 12.73 7.84
C ALA A 212 -9.17 13.47 7.33
N ARG A 213 -9.11 13.78 6.03
CA ARG A 213 -10.28 14.19 5.26
C ARG A 213 -10.19 13.61 3.85
N LYS A 214 -11.32 13.57 3.16
CA LYS A 214 -11.40 13.20 1.74
C LYS A 214 -12.06 14.29 0.92
N LYS A 215 -11.62 14.42 -0.32
CA LYS A 215 -12.35 15.10 -1.40
C LYS A 215 -13.04 14.04 -2.25
N VAL A 216 -14.32 14.22 -2.54
CA VAL A 216 -15.09 13.28 -3.35
C VAL A 216 -15.50 13.97 -4.64
N TYR A 217 -15.10 13.40 -5.77
CA TYR A 217 -15.49 13.81 -7.10
C TYR A 217 -16.56 12.85 -7.61
N LEU A 218 -17.77 13.35 -7.80
CA LEU A 218 -18.91 12.52 -8.18
C LEU A 218 -19.05 12.41 -9.69
N GLN A 219 -19.40 11.20 -10.16
CA GLN A 219 -19.67 10.90 -11.57
C GLN A 219 -18.50 11.30 -12.48
N VAL A 220 -17.30 10.84 -12.14
CA VAL A 220 -16.10 11.11 -12.91
C VAL A 220 -16.20 10.50 -14.31
N LYS A 221 -15.75 11.25 -15.30
CA LYS A 221 -15.61 10.82 -16.70
C LYS A 221 -14.18 11.10 -17.15
N GLY A 222 -13.61 10.20 -17.94
CA GLY A 222 -12.25 10.36 -18.46
C GLY A 222 -11.47 9.06 -18.30
N PRO A 223 -10.24 9.10 -17.77
CA PRO A 223 -9.39 7.92 -17.68
C PRO A 223 -9.99 6.82 -16.80
N SER A 224 -9.71 5.58 -17.17
CA SER A 224 -9.94 4.44 -16.27
C SER A 224 -9.06 4.52 -15.02
N PRO A 225 -9.36 3.79 -13.93
CA PRO A 225 -8.51 3.77 -12.74
C PRO A 225 -7.06 3.35 -13.03
N ILE A 226 -6.86 2.44 -13.99
CA ILE A 226 -5.54 1.99 -14.45
C ILE A 226 -4.79 3.12 -15.16
N GLN A 227 -5.46 3.87 -16.03
CA GLN A 227 -4.87 5.02 -16.72
C GLN A 227 -4.48 6.13 -15.74
N LEU A 228 -5.38 6.44 -14.80
CA LEU A 228 -5.11 7.39 -13.73
C LEU A 228 -3.90 6.95 -12.89
N PHE A 229 -3.83 5.69 -12.48
CA PHE A 229 -2.67 5.14 -11.78
C PHE A 229 -1.40 5.22 -12.61
N SER A 230 -1.47 4.90 -13.90
CA SER A 230 -0.32 4.89 -14.80
C SER A 230 0.33 6.27 -14.92
N GLU A 231 -0.46 7.34 -15.02
CA GLU A 231 0.06 8.70 -15.03
C GLU A 231 0.65 9.13 -13.68
N ILE A 232 -0.09 8.91 -12.59
CA ILE A 232 0.36 9.35 -11.25
C ILE A 232 1.63 8.62 -10.81
N SER A 233 1.74 7.33 -11.10
CA SER A 233 2.93 6.54 -10.78
C SER A 233 4.15 6.91 -11.63
N ALA A 234 3.95 7.40 -12.86
CA ALA A 234 5.05 7.88 -13.71
C ALA A 234 5.63 9.23 -13.24
N GLU A 235 4.82 10.08 -12.60
CA GLU A 235 5.25 11.38 -12.08
C GLU A 235 5.90 11.31 -10.68
N THR A 236 5.79 10.17 -10.00
CA THR A 236 6.27 10.00 -8.62
C THR A 236 7.58 9.23 -8.56
N ASN A 237 8.64 9.93 -8.13
CA ASN A 237 9.95 9.33 -7.89
C ASN A 237 10.11 8.98 -6.42
N SER A 238 10.88 7.93 -6.12
CA SER A 238 11.18 7.49 -4.75
C SER A 238 9.92 7.25 -3.90
N SER A 239 8.89 6.66 -4.51
CA SER A 239 7.65 6.23 -3.86
C SER A 239 7.34 4.79 -4.24
N TYR A 240 6.68 4.08 -3.33
CA TYR A 240 5.92 2.89 -3.65
C TYR A 240 4.84 3.24 -4.67
N ALA A 241 4.65 2.41 -5.69
CA ALA A 241 3.48 2.50 -6.56
C ALA A 241 2.61 1.26 -6.31
N PHE A 242 1.40 1.48 -5.81
CA PHE A 242 0.47 0.42 -5.45
C PHE A 242 -0.88 0.65 -6.10
N TYR A 243 -1.41 -0.40 -6.70
CA TYR A 243 -2.72 -0.41 -7.32
C TYR A 243 -3.41 -1.72 -6.95
N LEU A 244 -4.65 -1.63 -6.47
CA LEU A 244 -5.47 -2.78 -6.11
C LEU A 244 -6.86 -2.61 -6.68
N GLN A 245 -7.24 -3.44 -7.64
CA GLN A 245 -8.56 -3.47 -8.24
C GLN A 245 -9.28 -4.75 -7.83
N MET A 246 -10.49 -4.63 -7.30
CA MET A 246 -11.34 -5.76 -6.93
C MET A 246 -12.26 -6.18 -8.07
N ASP A 247 -12.69 -5.20 -8.85
CA ASP A 247 -13.52 -5.31 -10.05
C ASP A 247 -13.35 -4.01 -10.87
N PRO A 248 -13.87 -3.93 -12.12
CA PRO A 248 -13.65 -2.78 -12.99
C PRO A 248 -14.07 -1.42 -12.42
N ASP A 249 -14.98 -1.39 -11.44
CA ASP A 249 -15.53 -0.17 -10.86
C ASP A 249 -14.93 0.18 -9.49
N ASN A 250 -14.09 -0.70 -8.92
CA ASN A 250 -13.55 -0.57 -7.57
C ASN A 250 -12.04 -0.76 -7.55
N ALA A 251 -11.31 0.35 -7.41
CA ALA A 251 -9.85 0.36 -7.37
C ALA A 251 -9.28 1.32 -6.33
N PHE A 252 -8.24 0.89 -5.63
CA PHE A 252 -7.44 1.72 -4.73
C PHE A 252 -6.07 2.00 -5.33
N ILE A 253 -5.66 3.26 -5.28
CA ILE A 253 -4.43 3.76 -5.90
C ILE A 253 -3.59 4.43 -4.81
N SER A 254 -2.29 4.14 -4.73
CA SER A 254 -1.36 4.81 -3.81
C SER A 254 0.02 5.02 -4.42
N THR A 255 0.58 6.21 -4.20
CA THR A 255 1.99 6.54 -4.50
C THR A 255 2.75 6.95 -3.25
N SER A 256 2.81 6.03 -2.28
CA SER A 256 3.30 6.32 -0.93
C SER A 256 4.83 6.49 -0.87
N PRO A 257 5.34 7.54 -0.21
CA PRO A 257 6.77 7.64 0.09
C PRO A 257 7.17 6.86 1.35
N GLU A 258 6.21 6.30 2.10
CA GLU A 258 6.39 5.82 3.47
C GLU A 258 6.30 4.29 3.54
N ARG A 259 7.40 3.70 4.02
CA ARG A 259 7.49 2.27 4.36
C ARG A 259 6.89 2.06 5.75
N LEU A 260 5.99 1.10 5.89
CA LEU A 260 5.57 0.62 7.20
C LEU A 260 6.62 -0.34 7.76
N PHE A 261 6.99 -1.37 7.00
CA PHE A 261 8.16 -2.20 7.30
C PHE A 261 8.64 -2.95 6.06
N HIS A 262 9.88 -3.40 6.13
CA HIS A 262 10.48 -4.37 5.22
C HIS A 262 11.15 -5.45 6.05
N ILE A 263 10.87 -6.71 5.76
CA ILE A 263 11.49 -7.87 6.41
C ILE A 263 12.23 -8.65 5.34
N GLU A 264 13.50 -8.93 5.57
CA GLU A 264 14.30 -9.86 4.76
C GLU A 264 15.06 -10.81 5.69
N GLY A 265 14.76 -12.11 5.61
CA GLY A 265 15.17 -13.07 6.63
C GLY A 265 14.60 -12.69 8.00
N ASN A 266 15.48 -12.46 8.98
CA ASN A 266 15.11 -12.02 10.33
C ASN A 266 15.36 -10.51 10.57
N VAL A 267 15.65 -9.74 9.52
CA VAL A 267 15.96 -8.31 9.65
C VAL A 267 14.73 -7.49 9.30
N LEU A 268 14.19 -6.76 10.28
CA LEU A 268 13.10 -5.80 10.07
C LEU A 268 13.66 -4.38 9.93
N THR A 269 13.25 -3.66 8.89
CA THR A 269 13.61 -2.26 8.66
C THR A 269 12.34 -1.41 8.59
N ILE A 270 12.33 -0.27 9.29
CA ILE A 270 11.22 0.68 9.33
C ILE A 270 11.72 2.12 9.22
N ASP A 271 10.93 2.96 8.56
CA ASP A 271 11.19 4.38 8.42
C ASP A 271 10.29 5.16 9.40
N SER A 272 10.89 6.06 10.18
CA SER A 272 10.17 7.16 10.81
C SER A 272 10.27 8.38 9.91
N ILE A 273 9.15 8.81 9.35
CA ILE A 273 9.05 10.01 8.51
C ILE A 273 8.02 10.95 9.14
N ALA A 274 8.47 12.11 9.60
CA ALA A 274 7.61 13.14 10.20
C ALA A 274 8.30 14.50 10.17
N GLY A 275 7.55 15.57 10.45
CA GLY A 275 8.00 16.94 10.19
C GLY A 275 8.04 17.20 8.68
N THR A 276 7.33 18.23 8.22
CA THR A 276 7.18 18.48 6.78
C THR A 276 7.45 19.94 6.45
N ARG A 277 8.27 20.17 5.44
CA ARG A 277 8.39 21.45 4.77
C ARG A 277 8.23 21.30 3.25
N PRO A 278 7.74 22.32 2.55
CA PRO A 278 7.77 22.32 1.09
C PRO A 278 9.22 22.31 0.57
N ARG A 279 9.40 21.87 -0.67
CA ARG A 279 10.63 22.18 -1.43
C ARG A 279 10.62 23.67 -1.81
N GLY A 280 11.80 24.28 -1.90
CA GLY A 280 11.93 25.67 -2.35
C GLY A 280 11.70 25.81 -3.86
N ALA A 281 11.34 27.02 -4.32
CA ALA A 281 11.24 27.33 -5.73
C ALA A 281 12.62 27.35 -6.42
N ASP A 282 13.68 27.62 -5.65
CA ASP A 282 15.08 27.54 -6.07
C ASP A 282 15.96 26.88 -5.00
N THR A 283 17.26 26.77 -5.28
CA THR A 283 18.22 26.09 -4.40
C THR A 283 18.39 26.79 -3.04
N ASP A 284 18.38 28.12 -3.02
CA ASP A 284 18.59 28.89 -1.78
C ASP A 284 17.36 28.82 -0.87
N GLU A 285 16.17 28.92 -1.46
CA GLU A 285 14.92 28.69 -0.75
C GLU A 285 14.82 27.24 -0.26
N ASP A 286 15.24 26.26 -1.05
CA ASP A 286 15.21 24.85 -0.64
C ASP A 286 16.10 24.58 0.57
N TYR A 287 17.30 25.17 0.60
CA TYR A 287 18.17 25.11 1.77
C TYR A 287 17.65 25.92 2.96
N LYS A 288 16.91 27.01 2.73
CA LYS A 288 16.23 27.74 3.79
C LYS A 288 15.15 26.87 4.45
N GLN A 289 14.29 26.25 3.65
CA GLN A 289 13.26 25.33 4.12
C GLN A 289 13.87 24.14 4.88
N GLU A 290 14.99 23.61 4.39
CA GLU A 290 15.75 22.54 5.05
C GLU A 290 16.29 22.98 6.43
N ARG A 291 16.91 24.17 6.51
CA ARG A 291 17.40 24.73 7.79
C ARG A 291 16.26 24.94 8.77
N GLU A 292 15.15 25.52 8.31
CA GLU A 292 13.97 25.74 9.14
C GLU A 292 13.41 24.41 9.68
N LEU A 293 13.31 23.37 8.83
CA LEU A 293 12.90 22.03 9.25
C LEU A 293 13.82 21.47 10.35
N LYS A 294 15.13 21.60 10.18
CA LYS A 294 16.15 21.12 11.14
C LYS A 294 16.20 21.91 12.46
N THR A 295 15.67 23.14 12.49
CA THR A 295 15.69 23.99 13.70
C THR A 295 14.32 24.18 14.34
N SER A 296 13.25 23.78 13.66
CA SER A 296 11.88 23.94 14.14
C SER A 296 11.61 23.01 15.33
N LYS A 297 11.43 23.61 16.51
CA LYS A 297 11.08 22.87 17.73
C LYS A 297 9.82 22.02 17.56
N LYS A 298 8.83 22.52 16.81
CA LYS A 298 7.58 21.80 16.51
C LYS A 298 7.87 20.55 15.68
N ASP A 299 8.55 20.70 14.55
CA ASP A 299 8.76 19.59 13.60
C ASP A 299 9.69 18.52 14.19
N ILE A 300 10.74 18.94 14.92
CA ILE A 300 11.64 18.02 15.63
C ILE A 300 10.88 17.25 16.72
N LEU A 301 10.03 17.93 17.50
CA LEU A 301 9.22 17.29 18.53
C LEU A 301 8.27 16.25 17.91
N GLU A 302 7.57 16.63 16.83
CA GLU A 302 6.70 15.71 16.09
C GLU A 302 7.46 14.47 15.63
N HIS A 303 8.65 14.65 15.04
CA HIS A 303 9.48 13.55 14.57
C HIS A 303 9.96 12.64 15.70
N ARG A 304 10.41 13.23 16.82
CA ARG A 304 10.86 12.47 17.99
C ARG A 304 9.75 11.66 18.64
N ILE A 305 8.52 12.19 18.70
CA ILE A 305 7.35 11.43 19.18
C ILE A 305 7.14 10.18 18.32
N VAL A 306 7.18 10.33 17.00
CA VAL A 306 7.01 9.21 16.06
C VAL A 306 8.15 8.20 16.18
N SER A 307 9.40 8.66 16.17
CA SER A 307 10.60 7.82 16.28
C SER A 307 10.64 7.03 17.58
N GLN A 308 10.29 7.66 18.71
CA GLN A 308 10.31 7.00 20.01
C GLN A 308 9.26 5.89 20.11
N GLU A 309 8.04 6.12 19.60
CA GLU A 309 7.01 5.09 19.61
C GLU A 309 7.38 3.92 18.69
N ILE A 310 7.94 4.20 17.50
CA ILE A 310 8.43 3.16 16.59
C ILE A 310 9.50 2.33 17.31
N HIS A 311 10.51 2.97 17.93
CA HIS A 311 11.52 2.27 18.69
C HIS A 311 10.93 1.42 19.82
N ASN A 312 9.96 1.94 20.56
CA ASN A 312 9.27 1.19 21.62
C ASN A 312 8.49 -0.02 21.10
N ASN A 313 7.85 0.10 19.93
CA ASN A 313 7.19 -1.02 19.29
C ASN A 313 8.18 -2.08 18.82
N LEU A 314 9.32 -1.67 18.24
CA LEU A 314 10.39 -2.58 17.83
C LEU A 314 10.91 -3.42 19.00
N MET A 315 11.04 -2.85 20.20
CA MET A 315 11.51 -3.57 21.40
C MET A 315 10.61 -4.75 21.80
N ARG A 316 9.39 -4.83 21.27
CA ARG A 316 8.46 -5.93 21.58
C ARG A 316 8.73 -7.19 20.77
N PHE A 317 9.41 -7.07 19.63
CA PHE A 317 9.61 -8.17 18.68
C PHE A 317 11.05 -8.27 18.16
N CYS A 318 11.96 -7.39 18.60
CA CYS A 318 13.38 -7.43 18.25
C CYS A 318 14.27 -7.53 19.49
N HIS A 319 15.22 -8.47 19.45
CA HIS A 319 16.26 -8.59 20.50
C HIS A 319 17.38 -7.56 20.36
N SER A 320 17.50 -6.92 19.18
CA SER A 320 18.52 -5.91 18.89
C SER A 320 17.97 -4.88 17.93
N ILE A 321 18.20 -3.60 18.20
CA ILE A 321 17.76 -2.47 17.36
C ILE A 321 18.94 -1.55 17.09
N LYS A 322 19.10 -1.14 15.85
CA LYS A 322 20.11 -0.18 15.38
C LYS A 322 19.44 0.96 14.62
N THR A 323 19.85 2.18 14.91
CA THR A 323 19.48 3.36 14.11
C THR A 323 20.48 3.52 12.95
N LEU A 324 20.05 3.28 11.72
CA LEU A 324 20.89 3.41 10.51
C LEU A 324 21.05 4.88 10.09
N CYS A 325 20.05 5.70 10.39
CA CYS A 325 19.98 7.11 10.07
C CYS A 325 19.14 7.82 11.12
N ASN A 326 19.57 8.98 11.63
CA ASN A 326 18.86 9.72 12.67
C ASN A 326 18.63 11.17 12.25
N GLU A 327 17.38 11.63 12.31
CA GLU A 327 16.93 13.01 12.03
C GLU A 327 17.53 13.65 10.76
N LYS A 328 17.79 12.86 9.70
CA LYS A 328 18.28 13.41 8.43
C LYS A 328 17.13 13.95 7.60
N VAL A 329 17.44 14.87 6.68
CA VAL A 329 16.42 15.40 5.75
C VAL A 329 16.31 14.49 4.53
N LEU A 330 15.11 13.97 4.32
CA LEU A 330 14.71 13.25 3.11
C LEU A 330 14.00 14.22 2.18
N LYS A 331 14.62 14.56 1.03
CA LYS A 331 14.01 15.42 0.01
C LYS A 331 13.21 14.57 -0.98
N LEU A 332 11.92 14.89 -1.13
CA LEU A 332 11.02 14.33 -2.15
C LEU A 332 10.71 15.40 -3.22
N ASN A 333 9.90 15.05 -4.22
CA ASN A 333 9.59 15.94 -5.35
C ASN A 333 8.99 17.30 -4.91
N HIS A 334 8.06 17.30 -3.96
CA HIS A 334 7.32 18.50 -3.56
C HIS A 334 7.48 18.88 -2.08
N VAL A 335 7.96 17.96 -1.25
CA VAL A 335 8.15 18.16 0.18
C VAL A 335 9.47 17.56 0.64
N GLN A 336 9.92 17.92 1.84
CA GLN A 336 11.04 17.32 2.53
C GLN A 336 10.66 17.02 3.98
N HIS A 337 11.24 15.95 4.53
CA HIS A 337 10.89 15.41 5.84
C HIS A 337 12.10 15.15 6.73
N LEU A 338 11.91 15.15 8.04
CA LEU A 338 12.86 14.48 8.93
C LEU A 338 12.66 12.97 8.80
N HIS A 339 13.78 12.24 8.75
CA HIS A 339 13.83 10.83 8.43
C HIS A 339 14.80 10.12 9.37
N THR A 340 14.31 9.05 9.98
CA THR A 340 15.09 8.15 10.83
C THR A 340 14.80 6.74 10.40
N VAL A 341 15.84 5.91 10.25
CA VAL A 341 15.70 4.52 9.81
C VAL A 341 16.16 3.62 10.94
N PHE A 342 15.27 2.74 11.37
CA PHE A 342 15.57 1.70 12.34
C PHE A 342 15.69 0.36 11.65
N GLN A 343 16.64 -0.45 12.13
CA GLN A 343 16.81 -1.84 11.77
C GLN A 343 16.80 -2.67 13.03
N GLY A 344 15.88 -3.62 13.12
CA GLY A 344 15.77 -4.58 14.21
C GLY A 344 16.09 -6.00 13.74
N ILE A 345 16.66 -6.80 14.63
CA ILE A 345 16.76 -8.25 14.43
C ILE A 345 15.61 -8.89 15.20
N LEU A 346 14.75 -9.59 14.48
CA LEU A 346 13.55 -10.23 15.01
C LEU A 346 13.90 -11.39 15.94
N GLU A 347 13.12 -11.57 17.01
CA GLU A 347 13.15 -12.75 17.87
C GLU A 347 12.84 -14.03 17.08
N GLU A 348 13.35 -15.21 17.43
CA GLU A 348 13.15 -16.44 16.63
C GLU A 348 11.67 -16.83 16.45
N ASP A 349 10.83 -16.55 17.46
CA ASP A 349 9.41 -16.92 17.51
C ASP A 349 8.45 -15.77 17.12
N PHE A 350 8.93 -14.76 16.37
CA PHE A 350 8.07 -13.65 15.98
C PHE A 350 6.92 -14.09 15.05
N ASN A 351 5.74 -13.52 15.24
CA ASN A 351 4.62 -13.70 14.32
C ASN A 351 4.39 -12.45 13.47
N LEU A 352 4.12 -12.65 12.18
CA LEU A 352 3.92 -11.55 11.23
C LEU A 352 2.70 -10.68 11.57
N ASP A 353 1.63 -11.28 12.10
CA ASP A 353 0.44 -10.58 12.55
C ASP A 353 0.70 -9.70 13.77
N GLU A 354 1.57 -10.14 14.69
CA GLU A 354 2.00 -9.32 15.84
C GLU A 354 2.78 -8.08 15.39
N ILE A 355 3.65 -8.23 14.39
CA ILE A 355 4.39 -7.10 13.79
C ILE A 355 3.42 -6.13 13.12
N LEU A 356 2.52 -6.64 12.26
CA LEU A 356 1.52 -5.82 11.56
C LEU A 356 0.65 -5.04 12.57
N ASN A 357 0.08 -5.73 13.57
CA ASN A 357 -0.78 -5.13 14.58
C ASN A 357 -0.02 -4.22 15.55
N GLY A 358 1.26 -4.51 15.80
CA GLY A 358 2.13 -3.71 16.66
C GLY A 358 2.52 -2.38 16.01
N LEU A 359 2.83 -2.39 14.71
CA LEU A 359 3.30 -1.23 13.97
C LEU A 359 2.18 -0.38 13.36
N HIS A 360 1.03 -0.97 13.01
CA HIS A 360 -0.07 -0.24 12.37
C HIS A 360 -1.21 0.12 13.34
N PRO A 361 -1.76 1.35 13.30
CA PRO A 361 -1.19 2.52 12.62
C PRO A 361 0.05 3.06 13.32
N THR A 362 0.96 3.61 12.52
CA THR A 362 2.11 4.37 13.04
C THR A 362 1.62 5.69 13.64
N PRO A 363 2.40 6.34 14.53
CA PRO A 363 2.04 7.68 15.00
C PRO A 363 2.04 8.76 13.90
N ALA A 364 2.65 8.48 12.74
CA ALA A 364 2.63 9.37 11.59
C ALA A 364 1.27 9.39 10.89
N VAL A 365 0.45 8.35 11.07
CA VAL A 365 -0.89 8.26 10.45
C VAL A 365 -2.06 8.02 11.41
N GLY A 366 -1.82 7.55 12.63
CA GLY A 366 -2.83 7.42 13.69
C GLY A 366 -2.63 8.44 14.80
N GLY A 367 -1.47 8.42 15.44
CA GLY A 367 -1.14 9.31 16.56
C GLY A 367 -0.46 8.57 17.71
N SER A 368 -0.22 9.26 18.82
CA SER A 368 0.38 8.71 20.03
C SER A 368 -0.22 9.36 21.29
N PRO A 369 -0.59 8.58 22.32
CA PRO A 369 -0.62 7.12 22.37
C PRO A 369 -1.69 6.52 21.45
N LYS A 370 -1.38 5.36 20.84
CA LYS A 370 -2.20 4.71 19.80
C LYS A 370 -3.69 4.56 20.18
N ASN A 371 -3.97 3.95 21.33
CA ASN A 371 -5.35 3.63 21.73
C ASN A 371 -6.22 4.88 21.93
N LEU A 372 -5.64 5.97 22.46
CA LEU A 372 -6.37 7.22 22.67
C LEU A 372 -6.59 7.94 21.33
N ALA A 373 -5.56 8.01 20.49
CA ALA A 373 -5.65 8.60 19.16
C ALA A 373 -6.70 7.89 18.29
N MET A 374 -6.73 6.55 18.30
CA MET A 374 -7.72 5.78 17.54
C MET A 374 -9.15 6.03 17.99
N LYS A 375 -9.43 6.07 19.30
CA LYS A 375 -10.76 6.41 19.84
C LYS A 375 -11.22 7.80 19.40
N LEU A 376 -10.31 8.76 19.42
CA LEU A 376 -10.60 10.13 18.97
C LEU A 376 -10.83 10.19 17.46
N ILE A 377 -10.00 9.50 16.66
CA ILE A 377 -10.21 9.36 15.21
C ILE A 377 -11.61 8.80 14.94
N ASP A 378 -11.99 7.69 15.56
CA ASP A 378 -13.31 7.06 15.37
C ASP A 378 -14.46 8.02 15.77
N SER A 379 -14.24 8.88 16.77
CA SER A 379 -15.24 9.86 17.21
C SER A 379 -15.35 11.09 16.30
N LEU A 380 -14.23 11.57 15.74
CA LEU A 380 -14.14 12.84 15.02
C LEU A 380 -14.29 12.65 13.51
N GLU A 381 -13.79 11.55 12.95
CA GLU A 381 -13.88 11.25 11.52
C GLU A 381 -15.19 10.56 11.20
N LYS A 382 -16.08 11.29 10.50
CA LYS A 382 -17.38 10.77 10.06
C LYS A 382 -17.29 10.00 8.74
N PHE A 383 -16.15 9.37 8.46
CA PHE A 383 -15.95 8.54 7.29
C PHE A 383 -14.95 7.43 7.58
N ASP A 384 -15.09 6.35 6.82
CA ASP A 384 -14.19 5.20 6.86
C ASP A 384 -12.94 5.46 6.01
N ARG A 385 -11.75 5.32 6.62
CA ARG A 385 -10.48 5.41 5.91
C ARG A 385 -10.25 4.23 4.97
N GLY A 386 -10.83 3.06 5.22
CA GLY A 386 -10.59 1.84 4.42
C GLY A 386 -9.10 1.55 4.27
N LEU A 387 -8.59 1.57 3.03
CA LEU A 387 -7.15 1.36 2.74
C LEU A 387 -6.31 2.66 2.82
N TYR A 388 -6.92 3.84 2.97
CA TYR A 388 -6.17 5.06 3.23
C TYR A 388 -5.40 4.96 4.56
N ALA A 389 -4.13 5.37 4.56
CA ALA A 389 -3.23 5.31 5.71
C ALA A 389 -3.02 3.89 6.29
N SER A 390 -3.26 2.85 5.49
CA SER A 390 -3.28 1.46 5.95
C SER A 390 -2.13 0.61 5.42
N PRO A 391 -1.85 -0.58 5.97
CA PRO A 391 -0.81 -1.47 5.46
C PRO A 391 -1.17 -1.96 4.05
N ILE A 392 -0.30 -1.72 3.07
CA ILE A 392 -0.44 -2.17 1.68
C ILE A 392 0.89 -2.75 1.15
N GLY A 393 0.84 -3.81 0.35
CA GLY A 393 2.04 -4.40 -0.26
C GLY A 393 1.94 -5.90 -0.42
N TYR A 394 3.03 -6.61 -0.10
CA TYR A 394 3.07 -8.06 -0.16
C TYR A 394 3.77 -8.69 1.04
N LEU A 395 3.37 -9.91 1.35
CA LEU A 395 3.88 -10.74 2.43
C LEU A 395 4.38 -12.06 1.85
N SER A 396 5.56 -12.49 2.27
CA SER A 396 6.08 -13.83 2.01
C SER A 396 6.97 -14.29 3.16
N TYR A 397 7.26 -15.59 3.19
CA TYR A 397 8.10 -16.15 4.26
C TYR A 397 9.49 -15.54 4.32
N ASN A 398 10.17 -15.39 3.17
CA ASN A 398 11.55 -14.94 3.14
C ASN A 398 11.69 -13.42 3.10
N LYS A 399 10.72 -12.74 2.49
CA LYS A 399 10.77 -11.31 2.25
C LYS A 399 9.38 -10.70 2.23
N SER A 400 9.14 -9.69 3.05
CA SER A 400 7.87 -8.97 3.11
C SER A 400 8.12 -7.49 3.01
N GLU A 401 7.31 -6.77 2.24
CA GLU A 401 7.42 -5.32 2.16
C GLU A 401 6.05 -4.67 2.14
N ILE A 402 5.84 -3.82 3.14
CA ILE A 402 4.57 -3.15 3.39
C ILE A 402 4.82 -1.65 3.48
N ALA A 403 4.07 -0.90 2.68
CA ALA A 403 4.00 0.54 2.71
C ALA A 403 2.77 1.01 3.50
N VAL A 404 2.77 2.29 3.86
CA VAL A 404 1.58 2.96 4.41
C VAL A 404 0.76 3.53 3.26
N GLY A 405 -0.54 3.23 3.19
CA GLY A 405 -1.46 3.57 2.09
C GLY A 405 -1.86 5.05 2.02
N ILE A 406 -0.90 5.96 2.10
CA ILE A 406 -1.06 7.41 1.93
C ILE A 406 -0.82 7.83 0.48
N ARG A 407 -1.03 9.12 0.18
CA ARG A 407 -0.96 9.67 -1.19
C ARG A 407 -1.79 8.80 -2.12
N SER A 408 -3.07 8.70 -1.80
CA SER A 408 -3.93 7.67 -2.33
C SER A 408 -5.34 8.16 -2.63
N ALA A 409 -5.99 7.42 -3.52
CA ALA A 409 -7.37 7.62 -3.91
C ALA A 409 -8.10 6.28 -4.04
N LEU A 410 -9.40 6.31 -3.81
CA LEU A 410 -10.33 5.22 -4.07
C LEU A 410 -11.22 5.61 -5.25
N TYR A 411 -11.27 4.76 -6.25
CA TYR A 411 -12.26 4.79 -7.31
C TYR A 411 -13.37 3.79 -6.97
N ASN A 412 -14.62 4.25 -6.93
CA ASN A 412 -15.79 3.43 -6.58
C ASN A 412 -17.00 3.85 -7.44
N ASN A 413 -17.52 2.96 -8.28
CA ASN A 413 -18.77 3.16 -9.05
C ASN A 413 -18.88 4.53 -9.75
N SER A 414 -17.79 4.99 -10.40
CA SER A 414 -17.65 6.33 -11.02
C SER A 414 -17.49 7.52 -10.06
N ASN A 415 -17.09 7.31 -8.81
CA ASN A 415 -16.68 8.36 -7.90
C ASN A 415 -15.19 8.22 -7.58
N LEU A 416 -14.49 9.35 -7.45
CA LEU A 416 -13.09 9.39 -7.03
C LEU A 416 -12.99 10.06 -5.66
N HIS A 417 -12.53 9.30 -4.67
CA HIS A 417 -12.31 9.74 -3.30
C HIS A 417 -10.80 9.93 -3.10
N VAL A 418 -10.35 11.18 -2.95
CA VAL A 418 -8.93 11.52 -2.75
C VAL A 418 -8.69 11.86 -1.28
N PHE A 419 -7.75 11.18 -0.65
CA PHE A 419 -7.52 11.29 0.79
C PHE A 419 -6.30 12.12 1.14
N GLY A 420 -6.33 12.72 2.34
CA GLY A 420 -5.17 13.37 2.93
C GLY A 420 -5.41 13.71 4.39
N GLY A 421 -4.33 13.76 5.16
CA GLY A 421 -4.38 13.92 6.61
C GLY A 421 -3.26 14.79 7.13
N ALA A 422 -3.46 15.33 8.34
CA ALA A 422 -2.55 16.24 9.02
C ALA A 422 -2.27 15.73 10.43
N GLY A 423 -0.99 15.77 10.81
CA GLY A 423 -0.56 15.45 12.16
C GLY A 423 -0.77 16.66 13.06
N ILE A 424 -1.74 16.56 13.96
CA ILE A 424 -2.07 17.61 14.93
C ILE A 424 -1.21 17.41 16.17
N VAL A 425 -0.53 18.48 16.57
CA VAL A 425 0.27 18.59 17.79
C VAL A 425 -0.05 19.93 18.47
N PRO A 426 0.35 20.16 19.74
CA PRO A 426 0.19 21.46 20.38
C PRO A 426 0.74 22.60 19.50
N GLY A 427 -0.07 23.64 19.29
CA GLY A 427 0.26 24.77 18.42
C GLY A 427 -0.03 24.57 16.92
N SER A 428 -0.73 23.50 16.53
CA SER A 428 -1.33 23.40 15.19
C SER A 428 -2.45 24.44 14.99
N GLU A 429 -2.69 24.84 13.74
CA GLU A 429 -3.70 25.83 13.37
C GLU A 429 -4.61 25.27 12.27
N GLY A 430 -5.91 25.15 12.54
CA GLY A 430 -6.87 24.49 11.63
C GLY A 430 -6.77 24.89 10.15
N PRO A 431 -6.76 26.20 9.83
CA PRO A 431 -6.59 26.68 8.46
C PRO A 431 -5.29 26.25 7.78
N LYS A 432 -4.17 26.16 8.53
CA LYS A 432 -2.87 25.73 7.98
C LYS A 432 -2.87 24.23 7.70
N GLU A 433 -3.41 23.43 8.63
CA GLU A 433 -3.50 21.98 8.46
C GLU A 433 -4.45 21.60 7.30
N TRP A 434 -5.50 22.40 7.05
CA TRP A 434 -6.34 22.26 5.87
C TRP A 434 -5.56 22.46 4.56
N ILE A 435 -4.71 23.49 4.49
CA ILE A 435 -3.87 23.76 3.31
C ILE A 435 -2.83 22.64 3.11
N GLU A 436 -2.26 22.12 4.19
CA GLU A 436 -1.34 20.97 4.13
C GLU A 436 -2.01 19.76 3.50
N THR A 437 -3.20 19.38 3.98
CA THR A 437 -3.94 18.24 3.40
C THR A 437 -4.31 18.47 1.92
N GLN A 438 -4.60 19.70 1.50
CA GLN A 438 -4.84 20.02 0.09
C GLN A 438 -3.59 19.77 -0.76
N SER A 439 -2.43 20.22 -0.28
CA SER A 439 -1.14 19.97 -0.92
C SER A 439 -0.85 18.48 -1.03
N LYS A 440 -1.29 17.67 -0.04
CA LYS A 440 -1.12 16.21 -0.08
C LYS A 440 -1.99 15.49 -1.12
N MET A 441 -3.15 16.04 -1.45
CA MET A 441 -4.11 15.48 -2.40
C MET A 441 -3.86 15.89 -3.86
N LYS A 442 -3.05 16.92 -4.09
CA LYS A 442 -2.90 17.58 -5.40
C LYS A 442 -2.49 16.62 -6.53
N ASN A 443 -1.72 15.57 -6.23
CA ASN A 443 -1.27 14.61 -7.25
C ASN A 443 -2.40 13.84 -7.95
N PHE A 444 -3.60 13.79 -7.37
CA PHE A 444 -4.77 13.11 -7.94
C PHE A 444 -5.75 14.09 -8.61
N ILE A 445 -5.43 15.38 -8.61
CA ILE A 445 -6.31 16.49 -8.99
C ILE A 445 -5.47 17.41 -9.88
N ILE A 446 -5.49 17.20 -11.20
CA ILE A 446 -4.72 18.04 -12.13
C ILE A 446 -5.56 19.23 -12.61
#